data_AF-A0A653NQL3-F1
#
_entry.id   AF-A0A653NQL3-F1
#
_cell.length_a   1.000
_cell.length_b   1.000
_cell.length_c   1.000
_cell.angle_alpha   90.00
_cell.angle_beta   90.00
_cell.angle_gamma   90.00
#
_symmetry.space_group_name_H-M   'P 1'
#
loop_
_entity.id
_entity.type
_entity.pdbx_description
1 polymer ?
#
loop_
_entity_poly.entity_id
_entity_poly.type
_entity_poly.pdbx_seq_one_letter_code
_entity_poly.pdbx_strand_id
1 'polypeptide(L)'
;MAYHADFDRIGRFIYGFHRIASPDELRTLSSGALPSGLAGRGAALVQRFDAVLADWQEDSRLERGDSVSDERIAALLQDTRDFAAELAYARTQGGV
;
A
#
# COMPACT_ATOMS: atom_id res chain seq x y z
N MET A 1 -27.31 5.47 0.56
CA MET A 1 -26.54 5.71 -0.69
C MET A 1 -25.02 5.87 -0.45
N ALA A 2 -24.55 6.19 0.78
CA ALA A 2 -23.11 6.30 1.09
C ALA A 2 -22.32 5.00 0.87
N TYR A 3 -22.89 3.85 1.28
CA TYR A 3 -22.26 2.53 1.17
C TYR A 3 -21.75 2.15 -0.23
N HIS A 4 -22.28 2.71 -1.32
CA HIS A 4 -21.77 2.37 -2.66
C HIS A 4 -20.51 3.18 -3.03
N ALA A 5 -20.36 4.40 -2.49
CA ALA A 5 -19.22 5.26 -2.74
C ALA A 5 -17.97 4.80 -1.97
N ASP A 6 -18.13 4.30 -0.74
CA ASP A 6 -17.04 3.76 0.07
C ASP A 6 -16.40 2.52 -0.55
N PHE A 7 -17.20 1.61 -1.12
CA PHE A 7 -16.72 0.40 -1.80
C PHE A 7 -15.97 0.74 -3.09
N ASP A 8 -16.45 1.71 -3.86
CA ASP A 8 -15.76 2.20 -5.06
C ASP A 8 -14.43 2.87 -4.69
N ARG A 9 -14.38 3.63 -3.59
CA ARG A 9 -13.16 4.28 -3.11
C ARG A 9 -12.10 3.30 -2.65
N ILE A 10 -12.45 2.34 -1.77
CA ILE A 10 -11.47 1.35 -1.29
C ILE A 10 -11.01 0.44 -2.42
N GLY A 11 -11.91 0.10 -3.36
CA GLY A 11 -11.57 -0.67 -4.56
C GLY A 11 -10.54 0.04 -5.43
N ARG A 12 -10.69 1.35 -5.65
CA ARG A 12 -9.70 2.18 -6.36
C ARG A 12 -8.37 2.26 -5.63
N PHE A 13 -8.39 2.36 -4.30
CA PHE A 13 -7.17 2.33 -3.51
C PHE A 13 -6.42 1.00 -3.67
N ILE A 14 -7.10 -0.14 -3.48
CA ILE A 14 -6.52 -1.47 -3.64
C ILE A 14 -5.93 -1.64 -5.05
N TYR A 15 -6.73 -1.29 -6.07
CA TYR A 15 -6.29 -1.35 -7.46
C TYR A 15 -5.07 -0.44 -7.71
N GLY A 16 -5.09 0.79 -7.20
CA GLY A 16 -4.01 1.75 -7.33
C GLY A 16 -2.72 1.24 -6.69
N PHE A 17 -2.80 0.71 -5.47
CA PHE A 17 -1.66 0.14 -4.76
C PHE A 17 -1.07 -1.02 -5.57
N HIS A 18 -1.88 -2.02 -5.92
CA HIS A 18 -1.45 -3.19 -6.71
C HIS A 18 -0.86 -2.83 -8.07
N ARG A 19 -1.32 -1.74 -8.70
CA ARG A 19 -0.78 -1.24 -9.97
C ARG A 19 0.63 -0.65 -9.81
N ILE A 20 0.92 -0.07 -8.66
CA ILE A 20 2.23 0.55 -8.36
C ILE A 20 3.19 -0.52 -7.82
N ALA A 21 2.74 -1.31 -6.84
CA ALA A 21 3.49 -2.39 -6.22
C ALA A 21 2.54 -3.48 -5.72
N SER A 22 2.90 -4.75 -5.94
CA SER A 22 2.12 -5.87 -5.39
C SER A 22 2.51 -6.10 -3.92
N PRO A 23 1.56 -6.12 -2.96
CA PRO A 23 1.85 -6.40 -1.55
C PRO A 23 2.60 -7.72 -1.35
N ASP A 24 2.29 -8.74 -2.15
CA ASP A 24 2.95 -10.06 -2.10
C ASP A 24 4.40 -10.00 -2.61
N GLU A 25 4.63 -9.24 -3.70
CA GLU A 25 5.98 -8.99 -4.21
C GLU A 25 6.80 -8.21 -3.17
N LEU A 26 6.23 -7.18 -2.54
CA LEU A 26 6.89 -6.42 -1.48
C LEU A 26 7.28 -7.30 -0.29
N ARG A 27 6.39 -8.20 0.17
CA ARG A 27 6.72 -9.16 1.23
C ARG A 27 7.90 -10.04 0.84
N THR A 28 7.88 -10.59 -0.38
CA THR A 28 8.95 -11.44 -0.91
C THR A 28 10.28 -10.68 -1.00
N LEU A 29 10.27 -9.46 -1.54
CA LEU A 29 11.45 -8.61 -1.69
C LEU A 29 12.06 -8.23 -0.35
N SER A 30 11.23 -7.89 0.64
CA SER A 30 11.64 -7.56 2.00
C SER A 30 12.29 -8.74 2.74
N SER A 31 12.01 -9.99 2.35
CA SER A 31 12.57 -11.18 3.00
C SER A 31 13.98 -11.57 2.55
N GLY A 32 14.59 -10.91 1.55
CA GLY A 32 15.99 -11.21 1.22
C GLY A 32 16.55 -10.67 -0.10
N ALA A 33 15.76 -9.99 -0.93
CA ALA A 33 16.21 -9.50 -2.23
C ALA A 33 16.64 -8.02 -2.22
N LEU A 34 16.39 -7.29 -1.13
CA LEU A 34 16.63 -5.85 -1.05
C LEU A 34 17.70 -5.49 0.00
N PRO A 35 18.42 -4.37 -0.22
CA PRO A 35 19.18 -3.72 0.85
C PRO A 35 18.31 -3.49 2.08
N SER A 36 18.86 -3.65 3.28
CA SER A 36 18.11 -3.60 4.55
C SER A 36 17.22 -2.36 4.70
N GLY A 37 17.66 -1.20 4.22
CA GLY A 37 16.87 0.03 4.21
C GLY A 37 15.63 -0.03 3.32
N LEU A 38 15.74 -0.61 2.12
CA LEU A 38 14.61 -0.80 1.20
C LEU A 38 13.70 -1.94 1.66
N ALA A 39 14.26 -3.03 2.18
CA ALA A 39 13.49 -4.13 2.75
C ALA A 39 12.58 -3.65 3.89
N GLY A 40 13.09 -2.82 4.80
CA GLY A 40 12.31 -2.22 5.89
C GLY A 40 11.19 -1.31 5.39
N ARG A 41 11.46 -0.46 4.38
CA ARG A 41 10.44 0.40 3.77
C ARG A 41 9.33 -0.40 3.08
N GLY A 42 9.68 -1.42 2.29
CA GLY A 42 8.72 -2.30 1.64
C GLY A 42 7.80 -3.00 2.65
N ALA A 43 8.36 -3.51 3.75
CA ALA A 43 7.59 -4.15 4.82
C ALA A 43 6.65 -3.16 5.53
N ALA A 44 7.11 -1.91 5.76
CA ALA A 44 6.28 -0.87 6.36
C ALA A 44 5.10 -0.47 5.45
N LEU A 45 5.30 -0.41 4.13
CA LEU A 45 4.23 -0.13 3.17
C LEU A 45 3.16 -1.23 3.19
N VAL A 46 3.57 -2.49 3.22
CA VAL A 46 2.65 -3.62 3.32
C VAL A 46 1.84 -3.56 4.61
N GLN A 47 2.49 -3.29 5.76
CA GLN A 47 1.78 -3.15 7.03
C GLN A 47 0.77 -2.01 7.02
N ARG A 48 1.11 -0.86 6.41
CA ARG A 48 0.20 0.28 6.28
C ARG A 48 -0.98 -0.04 5.36
N PHE A 49 -0.75 -0.78 4.27
CA PHE A 49 -1.79 -1.26 3.39
C PHE A 49 -2.75 -2.20 4.12
N ASP A 50 -2.23 -3.21 4.82
CA ASP A 50 -3.04 -4.15 5.61
C ASP A 50 -3.83 -3.43 6.72
N ALA A 51 -3.25 -2.42 7.37
CA ALA A 51 -3.94 -1.62 8.37
C ALA A 51 -5.11 -0.82 7.79
N VAL A 52 -4.93 -0.21 6.61
CA VAL A 52 -6.02 0.50 5.92
C VAL A 52 -7.19 -0.45 5.59
N LEU A 53 -6.89 -1.67 5.14
CA LEU A 53 -7.92 -2.67 4.87
C LEU A 53 -8.63 -3.15 6.13
N ALA A 54 -7.89 -3.37 7.21
CA ALA A 54 -8.44 -3.76 8.51
C ALA A 54 -9.37 -2.68 9.07
N ASP A 55 -8.93 -1.41 9.04
CA ASP A 55 -9.72 -0.27 9.50
C ASP A 55 -11.01 -0.14 8.69
N TRP A 56 -10.93 -0.21 7.36
CA TRP A 56 -12.12 -0.18 6.49
C TRP A 56 -13.07 -1.35 6.73
N GLN A 57 -12.54 -2.57 6.92
CA GLN A 57 -13.35 -3.75 7.19
C GLN A 57 -14.07 -3.63 8.55
N GLU A 58 -13.40 -3.07 9.55
CA GLU A 58 -13.96 -2.83 10.88
C GLU A 58 -15.03 -1.72 10.85
N ASP A 59 -14.79 -0.63 10.13
CA ASP A 59 -15.80 0.42 9.91
C ASP A 59 -17.05 -0.13 9.21
N SER A 60 -16.84 -0.94 8.16
CA SER A 60 -17.92 -1.61 7.43
C SER A 60 -18.71 -2.56 8.32
N ARG A 61 -18.02 -3.34 9.16
CA ARG A 61 -18.64 -4.30 10.10
C ARG A 61 -19.48 -3.59 11.16
N LEU A 62 -19.00 -2.45 11.65
CA LEU A 62 -19.63 -1.71 12.74
C LEU A 62 -20.61 -0.64 12.25
N GLU A 63 -20.81 -0.54 10.93
CA GLU A 63 -21.61 0.50 10.26
C GLU A 63 -21.21 1.91 10.72
N ARG A 64 -19.90 2.10 10.98
CA ARG A 64 -19.32 3.38 11.42
C ARG A 64 -18.94 4.22 10.21
N GLY A 65 -18.87 5.53 10.43
CA GLY A 65 -18.34 6.44 9.43
C GLY A 65 -16.88 6.15 9.08
N ASP A 66 -16.44 6.68 7.95
CA ASP A 66 -15.14 6.41 7.34
C ASP A 66 -13.94 6.84 8.22
N SER A 67 -13.24 5.89 8.83
CA SER A 67 -12.00 6.12 9.59
C SER A 67 -10.75 6.17 8.69
N VAL A 68 -10.89 5.76 7.42
CA VAL A 68 -9.81 5.76 6.43
C VAL A 68 -9.89 7.03 5.59
N SER A 69 -9.31 8.14 6.04
CA SER A 69 -9.39 9.40 5.28
C SER A 69 -8.76 9.32 3.89
N ASP A 70 -9.28 10.10 2.93
CA ASP A 70 -8.70 10.27 1.58
C ASP A 70 -7.22 10.70 1.62
N GLU A 71 -6.85 11.54 2.58
CA GLU A 71 -5.47 11.97 2.79
C GLU A 71 -4.54 10.80 3.13
N ARG A 72 -5.01 9.86 3.97
CA ARG A 72 -4.25 8.65 4.34
C ARG A 72 -4.06 7.73 3.14
N ILE A 73 -5.11 7.57 2.33
CA ILE A 73 -5.06 6.80 1.07
C ILE A 73 -4.06 7.45 0.09
N ALA A 74 -4.16 8.76 -0.11
CA ALA A 74 -3.31 9.50 -1.03
C ALA A 74 -1.83 9.46 -0.61
N ALA A 75 -1.55 9.66 0.69
CA ALA A 75 -0.20 9.58 1.24
C ALA A 75 0.39 8.18 1.05
N LEU A 76 -0.37 7.11 1.33
CA LEU A 76 0.10 5.75 1.13
C LEU A 76 0.37 5.43 -0.35
N LEU A 77 -0.50 5.86 -1.26
CA LEU A 77 -0.26 5.68 -2.70
C LEU A 77 0.98 6.46 -3.17
N GLN A 78 1.20 7.66 -2.62
CA GLN A 78 2.39 8.45 -2.93
C GLN A 78 3.66 7.75 -2.43
N ASP A 79 3.71 7.37 -1.15
CA ASP A 79 4.84 6.63 -0.57
C ASP A 79 5.15 5.34 -1.37
N THR A 80 4.11 4.67 -1.87
CA THR A 80 4.26 3.46 -2.69
C THR A 80 4.88 3.77 -4.06
N ARG A 81 4.53 4.92 -4.67
CA ARG A 81 5.14 5.36 -5.94
C ARG A 81 6.60 5.74 -5.77
N ASP A 82 6.90 6.50 -4.72
CA ASP A 82 8.27 6.90 -4.40
C ASP A 82 9.13 5.65 -4.14
N PHE A 83 8.61 4.68 -3.38
CA PHE A 83 9.29 3.40 -3.18
C PHE A 83 9.47 2.60 -4.48
N ALA A 84 8.46 2.51 -5.34
CA ALA A 84 8.56 1.81 -6.61
C ALA A 84 9.63 2.44 -7.52
N ALA A 85 9.74 3.77 -7.52
CA ALA A 85 10.79 4.49 -8.25
C ALA A 85 12.17 4.22 -7.66
N GLU A 86 12.33 4.27 -6.33
CA GLU A 86 13.58 3.91 -5.64
C GLU A 86 13.99 2.45 -5.92
N LEU A 87 13.04 1.52 -5.91
CA LEU A 87 13.25 0.11 -6.19
C LEU A 87 13.70 -0.11 -7.64
N ALA A 88 13.05 0.56 -8.61
CA ALA A 88 13.45 0.51 -10.01
C ALA A 88 14.87 1.07 -10.19
N TYR A 89 15.18 2.20 -9.56
CA TYR A 89 16.52 2.78 -9.58
C TYR A 89 17.56 1.82 -8.99
N ALA A 90 17.30 1.23 -7.83
CA ALA A 90 18.19 0.25 -7.19
C ALA A 90 18.43 -0.98 -8.08
N ARG A 91 17.40 -1.48 -8.78
CA ARG A 91 17.54 -2.58 -9.76
C ARG A 91 18.38 -2.19 -10.97
N THR A 92 18.32 -0.94 -11.45
CA THR A 92 19.13 -0.48 -12.59
C THR A 92 20.59 -0.20 -12.23
N GLN A 93 20.86 0.27 -11.02
CA GLN A 93 22.22 0.59 -10.54
C GLN A 93 22.94 -0.64 -9.96
N GLY A 94 22.20 -1.60 -9.41
CA GLY A 94 22.72 -2.85 -8.86
C GLY A 94 22.88 -3.95 -9.91
N GLY A 95 23.25 -3.62 -11.15
CA GLY A 95 23.61 -4.61 -12.17
C GLY A 95 24.80 -5.44 -11.71
N VAL A 96 24.49 -6.57 -11.05
CA VAL A 96 25.40 -7.70 -10.82
C VAL A 96 25.14 -8.74 -11.90
#